data_AF-V5HA44-F1
#
_entry.id   AF-V5HA44-F1
#
_cell.length_a   1.000
_cell.length_b   1.000
_cell.length_c   1.000
_cell.angle_alpha   90.00
_cell.angle_beta   90.00
_cell.angle_gamma   90.00
#
_symmetry.space_group_name_H-M   'P 1'
#
loop_
_entity.id
_entity.type
_entity.pdbx_description
1 polymer ?
#
loop_
_entity_poly.entity_id
_entity_poly.type
_entity_poly.pdbx_seq_one_letter_code
_entity_poly.pdbx_strand_id
1 'polypeptide(L)'
;MESATSLALLLSTTSSLRCATFEFLATASSSRILVEGLAGNTSLTDLSVSFWTVEAPEADLLWRMLRSSRTLKTLTLELLDFPQSPVLDRVPDGLLLNHYLLRAAIQRNPTQSLDMYHDGIHRQVLKKLNVLSTPTFQFGVQELVRRNLSTLHRAVQFVIGSRGRRYAEAFERVSKGSTLVEALKKALAEPEDEIKGRIANSSRYLDE
;
A
#
# COMPACT_ATOMS: atom_id res chain seq x y z
N MET A 1 -6.91 3.81 24.60
CA MET A 1 -7.92 3.40 23.60
C MET A 1 -8.66 4.59 23.03
N GLU A 2 -9.19 5.49 23.86
CA GLU A 2 -9.91 6.70 23.40
C GLU A 2 -9.12 7.54 22.38
N SER A 3 -7.81 7.73 22.58
CA SER A 3 -6.95 8.43 21.61
C SER A 3 -6.86 7.72 20.25
N ALA A 4 -6.84 6.38 20.23
CA ALA A 4 -6.81 5.61 18.99
C ALA A 4 -8.15 5.69 18.25
N THR A 5 -9.26 5.67 18.99
CA THR A 5 -10.62 5.83 18.43
C THR A 5 -10.80 7.22 17.82
N SER A 6 -10.38 8.28 18.51
CA SER A 6 -10.46 9.65 17.99
C SER A 6 -9.60 9.82 16.74
N LEU A 7 -8.40 9.23 16.71
CA LEU A 7 -7.54 9.27 15.53
C LEU A 7 -8.13 8.47 14.36
N ALA A 8 -8.70 7.29 14.62
CA ALA A 8 -9.37 6.50 13.61
C ALA A 8 -10.60 7.22 13.03
N LEU A 9 -11.38 7.91 13.87
CA LEU A 9 -12.50 8.72 13.42
C LEU A 9 -12.03 9.86 12.51
N LEU A 10 -10.97 10.58 12.92
CA LEU A 10 -10.36 11.63 12.10
C LEU A 10 -9.90 11.08 10.75
N LEU A 11 -9.23 9.93 10.74
CA LEU A 11 -8.77 9.27 9.52
C LEU A 11 -9.91 8.87 8.60
N SER A 12 -11.01 8.35 9.15
CA SER A 12 -12.15 7.91 8.35
C SER A 12 -12.97 9.06 7.76
N THR A 13 -12.98 10.23 8.41
CA THR A 13 -13.81 11.37 8.04
C THR A 13 -13.09 12.42 7.21
N THR A 14 -11.76 12.48 7.31
CA THR A 14 -10.97 13.45 6.54
C THR A 14 -10.89 13.08 5.06
N SER A 15 -11.21 14.04 4.20
CA SER A 15 -11.06 13.96 2.74
C SER A 15 -9.88 14.78 2.21
N SER A 16 -9.18 15.49 3.10
CA SER A 16 -8.05 16.36 2.77
C SER A 16 -6.69 15.75 3.09
N LEU A 17 -6.62 14.76 3.98
CA LEU A 17 -5.36 14.14 4.37
C LEU A 17 -4.74 13.37 3.20
N ARG A 18 -3.52 13.75 2.81
CA ARG A 18 -2.77 13.10 1.72
C ARG A 18 -1.61 12.25 2.25
N CYS A 19 -0.95 12.70 3.30
CA CYS A 19 0.19 12.03 3.91
C CYS A 19 -0.06 11.79 5.40
N ALA A 20 0.24 10.58 5.87
CA ALA A 20 0.17 10.22 7.27
C ALA A 20 1.37 9.36 7.67
N THR A 21 2.04 9.77 8.75
CA THR A 21 3.15 9.03 9.35
C THR A 21 2.80 8.73 10.80
N PHE A 22 2.81 7.45 11.15
CA PHE A 22 2.58 6.97 12.52
C PHE A 22 3.82 6.27 13.03
N GLU A 23 4.52 6.93 13.93
CA GLU A 23 5.76 6.43 14.54
C GLU A 23 5.59 6.33 16.06
N PHE A 24 4.85 5.32 16.50
CA PHE A 24 4.61 5.09 17.93
C PHE A 24 4.22 3.65 18.20
N LEU A 25 4.44 3.21 19.44
CA LEU A 25 4.04 1.89 19.90
C LEU A 25 2.53 1.74 19.92
N ALA A 26 1.99 0.86 19.08
CA ALA A 26 0.58 0.49 19.07
C ALA A 26 0.39 -0.97 19.47
N THR A 27 -0.47 -1.21 20.46
CA THR A 27 -0.97 -2.55 20.80
C THR A 27 -1.80 -3.13 19.66
N ALA A 28 -2.00 -4.45 19.60
CA ALA A 28 -2.87 -5.10 18.60
C ALA A 28 -4.29 -4.49 18.58
N SER A 29 -4.86 -4.18 19.75
CA SER A 29 -6.16 -3.51 19.84
C SER A 29 -6.16 -2.09 19.27
N SER A 30 -5.07 -1.33 19.49
CA SER A 30 -4.97 0.04 18.97
C SER A 30 -4.69 0.04 17.47
N SER A 31 -3.80 -0.84 16.99
CA SER A 31 -3.52 -0.98 15.56
C SER A 31 -4.78 -1.38 14.81
N ARG A 32 -5.59 -2.30 15.33
CA ARG A 32 -6.90 -2.65 14.74
C ARG A 32 -7.79 -1.43 14.50
N ILE A 33 -8.02 -0.64 15.55
CA ILE A 33 -8.88 0.56 15.50
C ILE A 33 -8.34 1.55 14.45
N LEU A 34 -7.02 1.74 14.42
CA LEU A 34 -6.38 2.65 13.48
C LEU A 34 -6.47 2.16 12.03
N VAL A 35 -6.30 0.86 11.78
CA VAL A 35 -6.45 0.31 10.43
C VAL A 35 -7.91 0.37 9.96
N GLU A 36 -8.88 0.18 10.85
CA GLU A 36 -10.31 0.40 10.54
C GLU A 36 -10.56 1.87 10.12
N GLY A 37 -9.99 2.83 10.85
CA GLY A 37 -10.02 4.25 10.47
C GLY A 37 -9.36 4.54 9.12
N LEU A 38 -8.18 3.95 8.87
CA LEU A 38 -7.46 4.06 7.60
C LEU A 38 -8.25 3.47 6.43
N ALA A 39 -9.00 2.38 6.65
CA ALA A 39 -9.81 1.76 5.62
C ALA A 39 -10.97 2.66 5.14
N GLY A 40 -11.46 3.53 6.01
CA GLY A 40 -12.44 4.56 5.64
C GLY A 40 -11.84 5.74 4.88
N ASN A 41 -10.51 5.91 4.87
CA ASN A 41 -9.90 7.06 4.25
C ASN A 41 -9.83 6.91 2.72
N THR A 42 -10.43 7.85 2.00
CA THR A 42 -10.47 7.87 0.52
C THR A 42 -9.56 8.91 -0.11
N SER A 43 -8.70 9.56 0.67
CA SER A 43 -7.88 10.68 0.22
C SER A 43 -6.38 10.49 0.38
N LEU A 44 -5.97 9.55 1.25
CA LEU A 44 -4.60 9.27 1.60
C LEU A 44 -3.84 8.70 0.40
N THR A 45 -2.68 9.29 0.10
CA THR A 45 -1.78 8.89 -0.97
C THR A 45 -0.47 8.29 -0.45
N ASP A 46 -0.05 8.68 0.75
CA ASP A 46 1.20 8.29 1.35
C ASP A 46 0.97 7.88 2.81
N LEU A 47 1.32 6.63 3.15
CA LEU A 47 1.18 6.06 4.48
C LEU A 47 2.50 5.48 4.93
N SER A 48 2.98 5.92 6.10
CA SER A 48 4.09 5.33 6.81
C SER A 48 3.66 4.90 8.21
N VAL A 49 3.88 3.63 8.55
CA VAL A 49 3.54 3.08 9.87
C VAL A 49 4.75 2.35 10.41
N SER A 50 5.17 2.74 11.61
CA SER A 50 6.28 2.13 12.33
C SER A 50 5.86 1.80 13.76
N PHE A 51 6.45 0.75 14.32
CA PHE A 51 6.31 0.34 15.72
C PHE A 51 4.92 -0.20 16.12
N TRP A 52 4.12 -0.68 15.17
CA TRP A 52 2.83 -1.31 15.46
C TRP A 52 2.96 -2.81 15.67
N THR A 53 2.18 -3.32 16.62
CA THR A 53 1.95 -4.77 16.79
C THR A 53 0.73 -5.16 15.97
N VAL A 54 0.89 -6.11 15.07
CA VAL A 54 -0.18 -6.58 14.17
C VAL A 54 -0.24 -8.10 14.26
N GLU A 55 -1.29 -8.63 14.87
CA GLU A 55 -1.54 -10.08 14.88
C GLU A 55 -2.30 -10.48 13.61
N ALA A 56 -2.57 -11.78 13.44
CA ALA A 56 -3.23 -12.31 12.24
C ALA A 56 -4.54 -11.58 11.86
N PRO A 57 -5.50 -11.31 12.79
CA PRO A 57 -6.74 -10.64 12.41
C PRO A 57 -6.55 -9.18 12.00
N GLU A 58 -5.61 -8.46 12.62
CA GLU A 58 -5.28 -7.08 12.24
C GLU A 58 -4.53 -7.04 10.90
N ALA A 59 -3.67 -8.02 10.64
CA ALA A 59 -2.98 -8.15 9.36
C ALA A 59 -3.99 -8.36 8.22
N ASP A 60 -4.98 -9.23 8.40
CA ASP A 60 -6.04 -9.44 7.42
C ASP A 60 -6.87 -8.18 7.15
N LEU A 61 -7.10 -7.37 8.19
CA LEU A 61 -7.79 -6.10 8.06
C LEU A 61 -6.92 -5.08 7.29
N LEU A 62 -5.61 -5.04 7.56
CA LEU A 62 -4.63 -4.23 6.83
C LEU A 62 -4.57 -4.62 5.34
N TRP A 63 -4.52 -5.90 5.02
CA TRP A 63 -4.48 -6.37 3.62
C TRP A 63 -5.78 -6.07 2.88
N ARG A 64 -6.94 -6.18 3.56
CA ARG A 64 -8.22 -5.76 2.98
C ARG A 64 -8.27 -4.27 2.72
N MET A 65 -7.79 -3.45 3.65
CA MET A 65 -7.69 -2.00 3.48
C MET A 65 -6.83 -1.65 2.25
N LEU A 66 -5.64 -2.26 2.15
CA LEU A 66 -4.74 -2.04 1.03
C LEU A 66 -5.34 -2.51 -0.29
N ARG A 67 -6.07 -3.63 -0.30
CA ARG A 67 -6.79 -4.11 -1.50
C ARG A 67 -7.81 -3.09 -2.01
N SER A 68 -8.57 -2.47 -1.10
CA SER A 68 -9.62 -1.53 -1.47
C SER A 68 -9.11 -0.13 -1.79
N SER A 69 -7.91 0.24 -1.33
CA SER A 69 -7.37 1.58 -1.53
C SER A 69 -7.06 1.86 -3.00
N ARG A 70 -7.68 2.90 -3.55
CA ARG A 70 -7.46 3.41 -4.90
C ARG A 70 -6.63 4.70 -4.94
N THR A 71 -6.36 5.27 -3.77
CA THR A 71 -5.65 6.54 -3.63
C THR A 71 -4.25 6.36 -3.10
N LEU A 72 -3.99 5.31 -2.31
CA LEU A 72 -2.69 5.07 -1.71
C LEU A 72 -1.68 4.63 -2.78
N LYS A 73 -0.57 5.37 -2.86
CA LYS A 73 0.51 5.21 -3.85
C LYS A 73 1.80 4.78 -3.18
N THR A 74 2.06 5.29 -1.99
CA THR A 74 3.27 5.02 -1.22
C THR A 74 2.89 4.37 0.09
N LEU A 75 3.50 3.22 0.37
CA LEU A 75 3.31 2.49 1.61
C LEU A 75 4.67 2.15 2.23
N THR A 76 4.86 2.52 3.49
CA THR A 76 5.97 2.04 4.32
C THR A 76 5.40 1.40 5.58
N LEU A 77 5.72 0.13 5.82
CA LEU A 77 5.32 -0.62 7.01
C LEU A 77 6.57 -1.17 7.69
N GLU A 78 6.81 -0.74 8.93
CA GLU A 78 7.88 -1.19 9.80
C GLU A 78 7.30 -1.72 11.11
N LEU A 79 6.80 -2.95 11.07
CA LEU A 79 5.99 -3.54 12.14
C LEU A 79 6.86 -4.29 13.15
N LEU A 80 6.49 -4.26 14.44
CA LEU A 80 7.23 -4.94 15.52
C LEU A 80 7.12 -6.46 15.42
N ASP A 81 5.88 -6.91 15.28
CA ASP A 81 5.56 -8.30 15.04
C ASP A 81 4.79 -8.40 13.74
N PHE A 82 5.24 -9.32 12.91
CA PHE A 82 4.56 -9.70 11.69
C PHE A 82 4.13 -11.14 11.96
N PRO A 83 2.83 -11.47 11.90
CA PRO A 83 2.39 -12.82 12.17
C PRO A 83 3.16 -13.71 11.21
N GLN A 84 3.94 -14.66 11.76
CA GLN A 84 4.60 -15.67 10.95
C GLN A 84 3.51 -16.56 10.36
N SER A 85 2.90 -16.10 9.27
CA SER A 85 2.20 -17.01 8.39
C SER A 85 3.27 -17.97 7.90
N PRO A 86 3.11 -19.29 8.05
CA PRO A 86 4.04 -20.28 7.46
C PRO A 86 4.19 -20.09 5.93
N VAL A 87 3.37 -19.24 5.33
CA VAL A 87 3.48 -18.68 3.99
C VAL A 87 4.45 -17.48 3.94
N LEU A 88 5.64 -17.59 4.57
CA LEU A 88 6.68 -16.55 4.59
C LEU A 88 7.24 -16.20 3.19
N ASP A 89 6.77 -16.84 2.13
CA ASP A 89 7.23 -16.64 0.75
C ASP A 89 6.19 -16.01 -0.18
N ARG A 90 4.97 -15.71 0.29
CA ARG A 90 3.94 -15.11 -0.59
C ARG A 90 3.49 -13.75 -0.11
N VAL A 91 3.42 -12.84 -1.07
CA VAL A 91 2.76 -11.55 -0.90
C VAL A 91 1.26 -11.80 -0.63
N PRO A 92 0.67 -11.16 0.40
CA PRO A 92 -0.75 -11.31 0.70
C PRO A 92 -1.62 -10.97 -0.50
N ASP A 93 -2.70 -11.72 -0.72
CA ASP A 93 -3.64 -11.51 -1.84
C ASP A 93 -4.19 -10.09 -1.87
N GLY A 94 -4.39 -9.48 -0.69
CA GLY A 94 -4.85 -8.10 -0.59
C GLY A 94 -3.88 -7.10 -1.24
N LEU A 95 -2.57 -7.33 -1.09
CA LEU A 95 -1.56 -6.54 -1.78
C LEU A 95 -1.51 -6.93 -3.26
N LEU A 96 -1.47 -8.22 -3.60
CA LEU A 96 -1.44 -8.71 -4.99
C LEU A 96 -2.57 -8.16 -5.87
N LEU A 97 -3.75 -7.91 -5.30
CA LEU A 97 -4.90 -7.37 -6.03
C LEU A 97 -4.91 -5.84 -6.09
N ASN A 98 -3.97 -5.15 -5.43
CA ASN A 98 -3.82 -3.71 -5.51
C ASN A 98 -3.06 -3.30 -6.79
N HIS A 99 -3.63 -2.36 -7.54
CA HIS A 99 -3.05 -1.81 -8.78
C HIS A 99 -2.61 -0.34 -8.67
N TYR A 100 -2.76 0.28 -7.50
CA TYR A 100 -2.57 1.72 -7.28
C TYR A 100 -1.30 2.06 -6.50
N LEU A 101 -0.77 1.13 -5.71
CA LEU A 101 0.52 1.25 -5.05
C LEU A 101 1.65 1.26 -6.08
N LEU A 102 2.44 2.33 -6.04
CA LEU A 102 3.58 2.58 -6.91
C LEU A 102 4.91 2.50 -6.16
N ARG A 103 4.87 2.52 -4.83
CA ARG A 103 6.02 2.34 -3.93
C ARG A 103 5.54 1.59 -2.69
N ALA A 104 6.25 0.54 -2.32
CA ALA A 104 5.95 -0.24 -1.13
C ALA A 104 7.25 -0.73 -0.49
N ALA A 105 7.40 -0.49 0.81
CA ALA A 105 8.45 -1.05 1.64
C ALA A 105 7.77 -1.66 2.87
N ILE A 106 7.86 -2.98 3.03
CA ILE A 106 7.22 -3.70 4.12
C ILE A 106 8.30 -4.54 4.79
N GLN A 107 8.65 -4.22 6.02
CA GLN A 107 9.69 -4.88 6.76
C GLN A 107 9.34 -5.02 8.23
N ARG A 108 9.96 -5.98 8.89
CA ARG A 108 9.94 -6.06 10.34
C ARG A 108 10.88 -5.01 10.89
N ASN A 109 10.45 -4.26 11.89
CA ASN A 109 11.31 -3.30 12.56
C ASN A 109 12.36 -4.05 13.40
N PRO A 110 13.67 -3.88 13.14
CA PRO A 110 14.73 -4.61 13.82
C PRO A 110 14.98 -4.13 15.26
N THR A 111 14.39 -3.01 15.68
CA THR A 111 14.81 -2.32 16.93
C THR A 111 14.24 -2.88 18.23
N GLN A 112 13.59 -4.05 18.23
CA GLN A 112 13.32 -4.79 19.47
C GLN A 112 13.70 -6.27 19.36
N SER A 113 15.00 -6.56 19.40
CA SER A 113 15.42 -7.44 20.49
C SER A 113 15.06 -6.71 21.78
N LEU A 114 14.21 -7.30 22.60
CA LEU A 114 13.94 -6.87 23.97
C LEU A 114 15.18 -7.10 24.88
N ASP A 115 16.39 -6.76 24.39
CA ASP A 115 17.69 -7.04 24.99
C ASP A 115 18.28 -5.78 25.63
N MET A 116 17.47 -5.05 26.39
CA MET A 116 18.04 -4.18 27.43
C MET A 116 17.99 -4.80 28.83
N TYR A 117 17.56 -6.05 29.01
CA TYR A 117 17.63 -6.67 30.33
C TYR A 117 18.14 -8.11 30.51
N HIS A 118 18.25 -9.02 29.51
CA HIS A 118 18.70 -10.40 29.81
C HIS A 118 19.69 -11.01 28.80
N ASP A 119 20.97 -10.86 29.15
CA ASP A 119 22.09 -11.82 29.08
C ASP A 119 22.34 -12.74 27.84
N GLY A 120 23.54 -12.56 27.26
CA GLY A 120 24.48 -13.63 26.88
C GLY A 120 24.19 -14.54 25.68
N ILE A 121 23.02 -15.17 25.62
CA ILE A 121 22.73 -16.26 24.67
C ILE A 121 22.09 -15.74 23.37
N HIS A 122 21.59 -14.51 23.38
CA HIS A 122 20.77 -13.95 22.30
C HIS A 122 21.54 -13.64 21.01
N ARG A 123 22.88 -13.44 21.05
CA ARG A 123 23.64 -12.94 19.89
C ARG A 123 23.76 -13.94 18.73
N GLN A 124 23.73 -15.25 18.99
CA GLN A 124 23.69 -16.28 17.95
C GLN A 124 22.27 -16.54 17.42
N VAL A 125 21.24 -16.37 18.26
CA VAL A 125 19.83 -16.50 17.87
C VAL A 125 19.35 -15.27 17.08
N LEU A 126 19.82 -14.06 17.44
CA LEU A 126 19.57 -12.80 16.73
C LEU A 126 20.08 -12.81 15.29
N LYS A 127 21.23 -13.44 15.02
CA LYS A 127 21.70 -13.60 13.63
C LYS A 127 20.81 -14.52 12.79
N LYS A 128 20.06 -15.44 13.41
CA LYS A 128 19.08 -16.30 12.72
C LYS A 128 17.68 -15.65 12.64
N LEU A 129 17.28 -14.84 13.62
CA LEU A 129 15.99 -14.11 13.64
C LEU A 129 16.00 -12.81 12.81
N ASN A 130 17.17 -12.25 12.48
CA ASN A 130 17.30 -11.10 11.57
C ASN A 130 17.01 -11.41 10.09
N VAL A 131 16.60 -12.65 9.76
CA VAL A 131 16.16 -13.05 8.42
C VAL A 131 14.63 -13.15 8.40
N LEU A 132 13.89 -12.04 8.57
CA LEU A 132 12.42 -12.14 8.72
C LEU A 132 11.61 -11.05 8.01
N SER A 133 12.15 -10.53 6.92
CA SER A 133 11.40 -10.50 5.67
C SER A 133 12.19 -11.38 4.72
N THR A 134 11.60 -12.50 4.26
CA THR A 134 12.34 -13.37 3.34
C THR A 134 12.72 -12.57 2.10
N PRO A 135 13.90 -12.78 1.50
CA PRO A 135 14.23 -12.19 0.20
C PRO A 135 13.12 -12.45 -0.83
N THR A 136 12.44 -13.58 -0.73
CA THR A 136 11.24 -13.94 -1.52
C THR A 136 10.10 -12.95 -1.36
N PHE A 137 9.75 -12.58 -0.12
CA PHE A 137 8.69 -11.60 0.14
C PHE A 137 9.04 -10.22 -0.40
N GLN A 138 10.27 -9.74 -0.15
CA GLN A 138 10.73 -8.45 -0.68
C GLN A 138 10.71 -8.43 -2.21
N PHE A 139 11.19 -9.50 -2.82
CA PHE A 139 11.12 -9.67 -4.27
C PHE A 139 9.68 -9.64 -4.77
N GLY A 140 8.75 -10.30 -4.08
CA GLY A 140 7.33 -10.27 -4.41
C GLY A 140 6.72 -8.86 -4.34
N VAL A 141 7.07 -8.07 -3.31
CA VAL A 141 6.63 -6.67 -3.19
C VAL A 141 7.22 -5.81 -4.32
N GLN A 142 8.49 -6.03 -4.67
CA GLN A 142 9.13 -5.34 -5.81
C GLN A 142 8.47 -5.69 -7.14
N GLU A 143 8.20 -6.97 -7.40
CA GLU A 143 7.51 -7.42 -8.61
C GLU A 143 6.09 -6.86 -8.72
N LEU A 144 5.40 -6.74 -7.58
CA LEU A 144 4.10 -6.09 -7.49
C LEU A 144 4.17 -4.62 -7.91
N VAL A 145 5.10 -3.86 -7.34
CA VAL A 145 5.30 -2.44 -7.67
C VAL A 145 5.65 -2.29 -9.15
N ARG A 146 6.55 -3.15 -9.66
CA ARG A 146 6.94 -3.17 -11.07
C ARG A 146 5.74 -3.44 -11.99
N ARG A 147 4.89 -4.41 -11.64
CA ARG A 147 3.65 -4.72 -12.37
C ARG A 147 2.69 -3.52 -12.38
N ASN A 148 2.49 -2.87 -11.23
CA ASN A 148 1.59 -1.73 -11.12
C ASN A 148 2.09 -0.54 -11.96
N LEU A 149 3.39 -0.23 -11.91
CA LEU A 149 4.02 0.78 -12.76
C LEU A 149 3.87 0.45 -14.26
N SER A 150 4.09 -0.81 -14.65
CA SER A 150 3.90 -1.24 -16.04
C SER A 150 2.45 -1.11 -16.49
N THR A 151 1.49 -1.44 -15.61
CA THR A 151 0.06 -1.30 -15.85
C THR A 151 -0.32 0.17 -16.04
N LEU A 152 0.15 1.04 -15.15
CA LEU A 152 -0.06 2.49 -15.25
C LEU A 152 0.52 3.06 -16.56
N HIS A 153 1.74 2.67 -16.93
CA HIS A 153 2.35 3.11 -18.18
C HIS A 153 1.54 2.66 -19.40
N ARG A 154 1.05 1.41 -19.41
CA ARG A 154 0.18 0.91 -20.50
C ARG A 154 -1.15 1.66 -20.56
N ALA A 155 -1.74 2.00 -19.42
CA ALA A 155 -2.95 2.82 -19.36
C ALA A 155 -2.72 4.22 -19.93
N VAL A 156 -1.58 4.85 -19.63
CA VAL A 156 -1.18 6.12 -20.24
C VAL A 156 -1.09 5.99 -21.76
N GLN A 157 -0.42 4.95 -22.27
CA GLN A 157 -0.31 4.71 -23.71
C GLN A 157 -1.68 4.49 -24.38
N PHE A 158 -2.64 3.85 -23.69
CA PHE A 158 -4.01 3.70 -24.19
C PHE A 158 -4.67 5.07 -24.42
N VAL A 159 -4.57 5.96 -23.43
CA VAL A 159 -5.17 7.31 -23.50
C VAL A 159 -4.50 8.17 -24.58
N ILE A 160 -3.21 7.95 -24.83
CA ILE A 160 -2.46 8.66 -25.89
C ILE A 160 -2.77 8.09 -27.30
N GLY A 161 -3.42 6.93 -27.40
CA GLY A 161 -3.95 6.40 -28.65
C GLY A 161 -3.54 4.97 -29.01
N SER A 162 -2.82 4.26 -28.14
CA SER A 162 -2.50 2.84 -28.36
C SER A 162 -3.75 1.97 -28.19
N ARG A 163 -4.13 1.18 -29.21
CA ARG A 163 -5.42 0.42 -29.22
C ARG A 163 -5.31 -1.10 -29.08
N GLY A 164 -4.21 -1.62 -28.52
CA GLY A 164 -4.09 -3.05 -28.25
C GLY A 164 -4.84 -3.50 -26.98
N ARG A 165 -5.36 -4.73 -26.98
CA ARG A 165 -6.08 -5.35 -25.84
C ARG A 165 -5.35 -5.17 -24.49
N ARG A 166 -4.03 -5.37 -24.47
CA ARG A 166 -3.18 -5.20 -23.27
C ARG A 166 -3.19 -3.78 -22.68
N TYR A 167 -3.43 -2.76 -23.50
CA TYR A 167 -3.49 -1.35 -23.09
C TYR A 167 -4.88 -1.01 -22.56
N ALA A 168 -5.93 -1.50 -23.24
CA ALA A 168 -7.32 -1.38 -22.79
C ALA A 168 -7.52 -2.04 -21.42
N GLU A 169 -7.08 -3.29 -21.26
CA GLU A 169 -7.14 -4.03 -20.00
C GLU A 169 -6.33 -3.36 -18.87
N ALA A 170 -5.24 -2.67 -19.20
CA ALA A 170 -4.46 -1.92 -18.22
C ALA A 170 -5.17 -0.64 -17.82
N PHE A 171 -5.76 0.07 -18.79
CA PHE A 171 -6.57 1.26 -18.57
C PHE A 171 -7.78 0.95 -17.68
N GLU A 172 -8.53 -0.11 -17.97
CA GLU A 172 -9.68 -0.55 -17.18
C GLU A 172 -9.32 -0.74 -15.68
N ARG A 173 -8.15 -1.30 -15.40
CA ARG A 173 -7.69 -1.56 -14.02
C ARG A 173 -7.39 -0.30 -13.22
N VAL A 174 -6.93 0.78 -13.87
CA VAL A 174 -6.41 1.97 -13.16
C VAL A 174 -7.19 3.26 -13.43
N SER A 175 -8.13 3.26 -14.38
CA SER A 175 -8.91 4.45 -14.81
C SER A 175 -9.68 5.12 -13.67
N LYS A 176 -10.07 4.36 -12.65
CA LYS A 176 -10.81 4.85 -11.48
C LYS A 176 -9.94 5.54 -10.41
N GLY A 177 -8.61 5.54 -10.57
CA GLY A 177 -7.67 6.15 -9.63
C GLY A 177 -7.12 7.49 -10.11
N SER A 178 -6.71 8.34 -9.17
CA SER A 178 -6.07 9.63 -9.46
C SER A 178 -4.65 9.50 -10.03
N THR A 179 -4.02 8.33 -9.88
CA THR A 179 -2.67 8.04 -10.38
C THR A 179 -2.54 8.18 -11.89
N LEU A 180 -3.59 7.82 -12.65
CA LEU A 180 -3.58 7.96 -14.10
C LEU A 180 -3.57 9.43 -14.54
N VAL A 181 -4.38 10.27 -13.88
CA VAL A 181 -4.43 11.72 -14.15
C VAL A 181 -3.07 12.35 -13.92
N GLU A 182 -2.42 12.03 -12.80
CA GLU A 182 -1.10 12.56 -12.47
C GLU A 182 -0.01 12.08 -13.43
N ALA A 183 -0.07 10.82 -13.86
CA ALA A 183 0.86 10.29 -14.86
C ALA A 183 0.69 10.97 -16.22
N LEU A 184 -0.55 11.24 -16.64
CA LEU A 184 -0.86 11.96 -17.89
C LEU A 184 -0.44 13.43 -17.82
N LYS A 185 -0.62 14.11 -16.68
CA LYS A 185 -0.13 15.49 -16.48
C LYS A 185 1.38 15.58 -16.72
N LYS A 186 2.13 14.60 -16.20
CA LYS A 186 3.58 14.51 -16.39
C LYS A 186 3.96 14.19 -17.83
N ALA A 187 3.15 13.42 -18.55
CA ALA A 187 3.45 12.97 -19.91
C ALA A 187 3.06 13.98 -21.01
N LEU A 188 1.94 14.70 -20.83
CA LEU A 188 1.34 15.51 -21.89
C LEU A 188 1.47 17.02 -21.66
N ALA A 189 1.84 17.47 -20.44
CA ALA A 189 1.88 18.89 -20.06
C ALA A 189 0.57 19.68 -20.37
N GLU A 190 -0.57 18.96 -20.41
CA GLU A 190 -1.91 19.50 -20.63
C GLU A 190 -2.60 19.87 -19.32
N PRO A 191 -3.58 20.80 -19.34
CA PRO A 191 -4.41 21.11 -18.18
C PRO A 191 -5.24 19.89 -17.73
N GLU A 192 -5.59 19.86 -16.44
CA GLU A 192 -6.28 18.70 -15.84
C GLU A 192 -7.63 18.37 -16.53
N ASP A 193 -8.35 19.39 -16.97
CA ASP A 193 -9.67 19.22 -17.59
C ASP A 193 -9.58 18.53 -18.95
N GLU A 194 -8.55 18.84 -19.75
CA GLU A 194 -8.28 18.15 -21.02
C GLU A 194 -7.90 16.68 -20.77
N ILE A 195 -7.07 16.42 -19.76
CA ILE A 195 -6.68 15.06 -19.38
C ILE A 195 -7.90 14.24 -18.94
N LYS A 196 -8.79 14.82 -18.12
CA LYS A 196 -10.04 14.18 -17.73
C LYS A 196 -10.93 13.90 -18.95
N GLY A 197 -11.00 14.84 -19.89
CA GLY A 197 -11.70 14.65 -21.16
C GLY A 197 -11.13 13.48 -21.98
N ARG A 198 -9.81 13.35 -22.07
CA ARG A 198 -9.15 12.22 -22.75
C ARG A 198 -9.44 10.88 -22.08
N ILE A 199 -9.43 10.82 -20.75
CA ILE A 199 -9.79 9.60 -20.00
C ILE A 199 -11.25 9.22 -20.24
N ALA A 200 -12.16 10.19 -20.18
CA ALA A 200 -13.59 9.95 -20.43
C ALA A 200 -13.85 9.45 -21.86
N ASN A 201 -13.20 10.07 -22.86
CA ASN A 201 -13.28 9.62 -24.26
C ASN A 201 -12.67 8.22 -24.44
N SER A 202 -11.56 7.93 -23.76
CA SER A 202 -10.91 6.62 -23.82
C SER A 202 -11.78 5.52 -23.21
N SER A 203 -12.59 5.85 -22.20
CA SER A 203 -13.50 4.89 -21.56
C SER A 203 -14.58 4.37 -22.50
N ARG A 204 -15.03 5.17 -23.48
CA ARG A 204 -16.02 4.74 -24.48
C ARG A 204 -15.54 3.57 -25.35
N TYR A 205 -14.22 3.47 -25.57
CA TYR A 205 -13.62 2.37 -26.33
C TYR A 205 -13.55 1.05 -25.55
N LEU A 206 -13.97 1.02 -24.28
CA LEU A 206 -14.15 -0.23 -23.53
C LEU A 206 -15.56 -0.81 -23.70
N ASP A 207 -16.52 0.01 -24.14
CA ASP A 207 -17.93 -0.37 -24.31
C ASP A 207 -18.25 -0.86 -25.74
N GLU A 208 -17.26 -0.78 -26.65
CA GLU A 208 -17.28 -1.27 -28.04
C GLU A 208 -16.60 -2.64 -28.18
#